data_AF-A0A453MD85-F1
#
_entry.id   AF-A0A453MD85-F1
#
_cell.length_a   1.000
_cell.length_b   1.000
_cell.length_c   1.000
_cell.angle_alpha   90.00
_cell.angle_beta   90.00
_cell.angle_gamma   90.00
#
_symmetry.space_group_name_H-M   'P 1'
#
loop_
_entity.id
_entity.type
_entity.pdbx_description
1 polymer ?
#
loop_
_entity_poly.entity_id
_entity_poly.type
_entity_poly.pdbx_seq_one_letter_code
_entity_poly.pdbx_strand_id
1 'polypeptide(L)'
;MTLLYSNYSGEDYLISFGGYNGRYSNEVYALKLSVKLDLQSSTKDQPTSDSTSRVLEPEVEISQDGKIREIAMDNADSKNRNDEANEQLLAALKAEKDELEATLNREGLQTVQLKEEITEAEARNAELTKELQAVRGQLAAEQSRCFKLEVDVAELRQKLQSLDALEREVELLRRQKAASEQEQAALDAKQKKQAGSGGVWGWLVGTPPDDDDSESS
;
A
#
# COMPACT_ATOMS: atom_id res chain seq x y z
N MET A 1 -9.21 -3.88 7.73
CA MET A 1 -10.61 -4.27 7.97
C MET A 1 -11.05 -5.15 6.84
N THR A 2 -11.38 -6.40 7.16
CA THR A 2 -11.95 -7.35 6.21
C THR A 2 -13.42 -7.55 6.56
N LEU A 3 -14.29 -7.48 5.56
CA LEU A 3 -15.72 -7.76 5.68
C LEU A 3 -16.06 -8.97 4.81
N LEU A 4 -16.83 -9.89 5.36
CA LEU A 4 -17.30 -11.11 4.71
C LEU A 4 -18.80 -11.25 4.91
N TYR A 5 -19.52 -11.53 3.83
CA TYR A 5 -20.90 -11.98 3.90
C TYR A 5 -20.95 -13.51 3.86
N SER A 6 -21.74 -14.11 4.75
CA SER A 6 -21.89 -15.57 4.84
C SER A 6 -23.32 -15.93 5.19
N ASN A 7 -23.88 -16.92 4.50
CA ASN A 7 -25.13 -17.54 4.89
C ASN A 7 -24.81 -18.84 5.64
N TYR A 8 -25.26 -18.96 6.88
CA TYR A 8 -25.07 -20.16 7.69
C TYR A 8 -26.39 -20.55 8.35
N SER A 9 -26.79 -21.82 8.21
CA SER A 9 -28.04 -22.35 8.76
C SER A 9 -29.30 -21.59 8.30
N GLY A 10 -29.30 -21.06 7.07
CA GLY A 10 -30.43 -20.33 6.50
C GLY A 10 -30.54 -18.88 6.96
N GLU A 11 -29.57 -18.38 7.70
CA GLU A 11 -29.52 -17.00 8.18
C GLU A 11 -28.33 -16.28 7.56
N ASP A 12 -28.54 -15.01 7.21
CA ASP A 12 -27.52 -14.16 6.63
C ASP A 12 -26.69 -13.50 7.74
N TYR A 13 -25.37 -13.52 7.57
CA TYR A 13 -24.42 -12.93 8.49
C TYR A 13 -23.44 -12.00 7.77
N LEU A 14 -23.18 -10.84 8.37
CA LEU A 14 -22.07 -9.97 8.02
C LEU A 14 -20.99 -10.09 9.08
N ILE A 15 -19.85 -10.63 8.70
CA ILE A 15 -18.70 -10.87 9.57
C ILE A 15 -17.63 -9.82 9.27
N SER A 16 -17.11 -9.15 10.30
CA SER A 16 -15.97 -8.25 10.17
C SER A 16 -14.86 -8.62 11.14
N PHE A 17 -13.62 -8.56 10.66
CA PHE A 17 -12.44 -8.86 11.45
C PHE A 17 -11.22 -8.08 10.95
N GLY A 18 -10.27 -7.85 11.85
CA GLY A 18 -9.02 -7.15 11.56
C GLY A 18 -9.22 -5.65 11.35
N GLY A 19 -9.40 -4.88 12.43
CA GLY A 19 -9.45 -3.42 12.42
C GLY A 19 -8.30 -2.79 13.20
N TYR A 20 -8.00 -1.51 12.94
CA TYR A 20 -7.04 -0.73 13.71
C TYR A 20 -7.68 0.60 14.11
N ASN A 21 -7.97 0.78 15.40
CA ASN A 21 -8.54 2.01 15.96
C ASN A 21 -7.52 2.80 16.81
N GLY A 22 -6.22 2.59 16.55
CA GLY A 22 -5.12 3.05 17.42
C GLY A 22 -4.58 1.96 18.36
N ARG A 23 -5.25 0.81 18.45
CA ARG A 23 -4.70 -0.45 18.99
C ARG A 23 -5.10 -1.62 18.08
N TYR A 24 -4.27 -2.65 18.00
CA TYR A 24 -4.59 -3.87 17.26
C TYR A 24 -5.62 -4.68 18.06
N SER A 25 -6.81 -4.87 17.50
CA SER A 25 -7.86 -5.74 18.07
C SER A 25 -8.14 -6.89 17.10
N ASN A 26 -8.11 -8.12 17.65
CA ASN A 26 -8.43 -9.36 16.94
C ASN A 26 -9.89 -9.78 17.12
N GLU A 27 -10.74 -8.87 17.59
CA GLU A 27 -12.17 -9.14 17.74
C GLU A 27 -12.82 -9.40 16.39
N VAL A 28 -13.71 -10.38 16.39
CA VAL A 28 -14.54 -10.76 15.23
C VAL A 28 -15.97 -10.37 15.57
N TYR A 29 -16.54 -9.49 14.75
CA TYR A 29 -17.92 -9.07 14.89
C TYR A 29 -18.77 -9.81 13.87
N ALA A 30 -19.81 -10.51 14.33
CA ALA A 30 -20.78 -11.19 13.46
C ALA A 30 -22.16 -10.57 13.68
N LEU A 31 -22.70 -9.95 12.63
CA LEU A 31 -24.02 -9.33 12.63
C LEU A 31 -24.99 -10.25 11.88
N LYS A 32 -26.04 -10.69 12.56
CA LYS A 32 -27.15 -11.42 11.93
C LYS A 32 -28.05 -10.44 11.18
N LEU A 33 -28.16 -10.62 9.88
CA LEU A 33 -29.02 -9.83 8.99
C LEU A 33 -30.44 -10.43 9.02
N SER A 34 -31.31 -9.86 9.85
CA SER A 34 -32.75 -10.15 9.81
C SER A 34 -33.44 -9.22 8.82
N VAL A 35 -33.29 -9.50 7.52
CA VAL A 35 -33.97 -8.73 6.48
C VAL A 35 -35.45 -9.12 6.47
N LYS A 36 -36.30 -8.36 7.16
CA LYS A 36 -37.75 -8.37 6.91
C LYS A 36 -38.00 -7.56 5.64
N LEU A 37 -37.89 -8.19 4.47
CA LEU A 37 -38.37 -7.59 3.23
C LEU A 37 -39.89 -7.61 3.24
N ASP A 38 -40.50 -6.59 3.84
CA ASP A 38 -41.90 -6.25 3.58
C ASP A 38 -41.94 -5.53 2.22
N LEU A 39 -41.73 -6.31 1.15
CA LEU A 39 -41.86 -5.85 -0.24
C LEU A 39 -43.35 -5.76 -0.58
N GLN A 40 -44.01 -4.71 -0.08
CA GLN A 40 -45.27 -4.26 -0.67
C GLN A 40 -44.95 -3.57 -2.00
N SER A 41 -45.05 -4.33 -3.10
CA SER A 41 -45.09 -3.80 -4.45
C SER A 41 -46.36 -2.96 -4.62
N SER A 42 -46.23 -1.64 -4.54
CA SER A 42 -47.30 -0.69 -4.82
C SER A 42 -47.60 -0.64 -6.32
N THR A 43 -48.72 -1.25 -6.74
CA THR A 43 -49.45 -0.87 -7.95
C THR A 43 -50.88 -0.47 -7.57
N LYS A 44 -51.09 0.85 -7.47
CA LYS A 44 -52.27 1.64 -7.83
C LYS A 44 -53.67 1.04 -7.56
N ASP A 45 -54.38 1.59 -6.56
CA ASP A 45 -55.68 2.26 -6.73
C ASP A 45 -56.13 2.95 -5.42
N GLN A 46 -56.77 4.11 -5.59
CA GLN A 46 -57.16 5.18 -4.63
C GLN A 46 -58.65 5.00 -4.19
N PRO A 47 -59.34 5.77 -3.29
CA PRO A 47 -59.03 6.91 -2.37
C PRO A 47 -59.62 6.81 -0.92
N THR A 48 -59.38 7.87 -0.11
CA THR A 48 -60.07 8.32 1.14
C THR A 48 -59.86 7.43 2.37
N SER A 49 -59.53 7.91 3.57
CA SER A 49 -60.10 9.06 4.27
C SER A 49 -59.18 9.48 5.42
N ASP A 50 -59.31 10.75 5.79
CA ASP A 50 -58.71 11.44 6.94
C ASP A 50 -58.59 10.62 8.22
N SER A 51 -57.46 10.78 8.92
CA SER A 51 -57.42 10.85 10.39
C SER A 51 -56.12 11.48 10.85
N THR A 52 -56.20 12.80 10.93
CA THR A 52 -55.59 13.67 11.95
C THR A 52 -54.83 12.99 13.08
N SER A 53 -53.52 13.26 13.10
CA SER A 53 -52.71 13.57 14.29
C SER A 53 -53.55 13.93 15.52
N ARG A 54 -53.70 13.00 16.46
CA ARG A 54 -54.24 13.27 17.79
C ARG A 54 -53.07 13.56 18.74
N VAL A 55 -52.89 14.85 18.99
CA VAL A 55 -52.14 15.43 20.11
C VAL A 55 -52.72 14.86 21.41
N LEU A 56 -51.85 14.33 22.26
CA LEU A 56 -52.18 13.89 23.61
C LEU A 56 -52.24 15.12 24.52
N GLU A 57 -53.45 15.65 24.73
CA GLU A 57 -53.75 16.61 25.79
C GLU A 57 -53.90 15.85 27.13
N PRO A 58 -53.32 16.34 28.24
CA PRO A 58 -53.57 15.77 29.56
C PRO A 58 -54.91 16.28 30.11
N GLU A 59 -55.86 15.37 30.33
CA GLU A 59 -57.12 15.62 31.02
C GLU A 59 -56.85 15.93 32.50
N VAL A 60 -57.11 17.17 32.92
CA VAL A 60 -57.17 17.56 34.33
C VAL A 60 -58.65 17.55 34.73
N GLU A 61 -59.07 16.46 35.40
CA GLU A 61 -60.36 16.40 36.10
C GLU A 61 -60.32 17.33 37.32
N ILE A 62 -61.01 18.47 37.23
CA ILE A 62 -61.25 19.34 38.39
C ILE A 62 -62.62 18.95 38.98
N SER A 63 -62.62 18.00 39.93
CA SER A 63 -63.77 17.76 40.79
C SER A 63 -63.95 18.96 41.73
N GLN A 64 -64.92 19.84 41.43
CA GLN A 64 -65.43 20.81 42.40
C GLN A 64 -66.65 20.22 43.12
N ASP A 65 -66.42 19.62 44.29
CA ASP A 65 -67.42 19.63 45.36
C ASP A 65 -66.71 19.77 46.70
N GLY A 66 -66.80 20.96 47.27
CA GLY A 66 -65.97 21.37 48.40
C GLY A 66 -66.33 22.74 48.91
N LYS A 67 -67.56 22.87 49.43
CA LYS A 67 -68.01 23.81 50.47
C LYS A 67 -66.99 24.89 50.87
N ILE A 68 -67.09 26.06 50.23
CA ILE A 68 -66.33 27.27 50.59
C ILE A 68 -66.68 27.65 52.03
N ARG A 69 -65.75 27.43 52.96
CA ARG A 69 -65.69 28.18 54.22
C ARG A 69 -64.64 29.26 54.00
N GLU A 70 -65.11 30.48 53.89
CA GLU A 70 -64.30 31.69 53.90
C GLU A 70 -63.53 31.75 55.23
N ILE A 71 -62.25 31.39 55.19
CA ILE A 71 -61.32 31.68 56.28
C ILE A 71 -60.66 32.99 55.90
N ALA A 72 -61.10 34.09 56.52
CA ALA A 72 -60.42 35.37 56.43
C ALA A 72 -59.02 35.21 57.04
N MET A 73 -58.02 34.98 56.19
CA MET A 73 -56.61 35.14 56.55
C MET A 73 -56.31 36.63 56.49
N ASP A 74 -56.21 37.25 57.67
CA ASP A 74 -55.50 38.51 57.82
C ASP A 74 -54.04 38.27 57.40
N ASN A 75 -53.65 38.82 56.26
CA ASN A 75 -52.38 38.50 55.61
C ASN A 75 -51.73 39.77 55.06
N ALA A 76 -51.55 40.77 55.93
CA ALA A 76 -50.84 42.00 55.59
C ALA A 76 -49.31 41.82 55.47
N ASP A 77 -48.74 40.71 55.97
CA ASP A 77 -47.28 40.45 55.99
C ASP A 77 -46.74 39.54 54.87
N SER A 78 -47.60 38.99 54.00
CA SER A 78 -47.17 38.05 52.93
C SER A 78 -46.82 38.70 51.59
N LYS A 79 -47.32 39.90 51.30
CA LYS A 79 -47.03 40.59 50.03
C LYS A 79 -45.54 40.89 49.89
N ASN A 80 -44.93 41.44 50.94
CA ASN A 80 -43.51 41.80 50.95
C ASN A 80 -42.59 40.56 50.79
N ARG A 81 -42.97 39.41 51.36
CA ARG A 81 -42.20 38.15 51.21
C ARG A 81 -42.28 37.56 49.80
N ASN A 82 -43.38 37.78 49.09
CA ASN A 82 -43.58 37.28 47.73
C ASN A 82 -42.80 38.14 46.72
N ASP A 83 -42.77 39.46 46.92
CA ASP A 83 -42.05 40.38 46.07
C ASP A 83 -40.52 40.17 46.15
N GLU A 84 -39.96 39.98 47.36
CA GLU A 84 -38.55 39.63 47.55
C GLU A 84 -38.18 38.27 46.91
N ALA A 85 -39.05 37.27 47.02
CA ALA A 85 -38.82 35.95 46.42
C ALA A 85 -38.87 36.01 44.89
N ASN A 86 -39.77 36.80 44.31
CA ASN A 86 -39.85 37.02 42.86
C ASN A 86 -38.63 37.78 42.33
N GLU A 87 -38.12 38.76 43.07
CA GLU A 87 -36.90 39.48 42.70
C GLU A 87 -35.67 38.57 42.74
N GLN A 88 -35.56 37.71 43.75
CA GLN A 88 -34.51 36.68 43.82
C GLN A 88 -34.59 35.67 42.66
N LEU A 89 -35.80 35.22 42.30
CA LEU A 89 -36.02 34.36 41.13
C LEU A 89 -35.63 35.05 39.82
N LEU A 90 -35.99 36.33 39.65
CA LEU A 90 -35.62 37.10 38.47
C LEU A 90 -34.09 37.31 38.38
N ALA A 91 -33.42 37.53 39.50
CA ALA A 91 -31.97 37.63 39.56
C ALA A 91 -31.30 36.28 39.21
N ALA A 92 -31.82 35.17 39.74
CA ALA A 92 -31.34 33.83 39.42
C ALA A 92 -31.51 33.50 37.92
N LEU A 93 -32.70 33.79 37.35
CA LEU A 93 -32.98 33.57 35.92
C LEU A 93 -32.08 34.43 35.02
N LYS A 94 -31.77 35.67 35.41
CA LYS A 94 -30.82 36.51 34.67
C LYS A 94 -29.40 35.93 34.72
N ALA A 95 -28.95 35.50 35.88
CA ALA A 95 -27.64 34.86 36.03
C ALA A 95 -27.53 33.58 35.19
N GLU A 96 -28.56 32.73 35.21
CA GLU A 96 -28.63 31.52 34.39
C GLU A 96 -28.63 31.85 32.89
N LYS A 97 -29.40 32.86 32.46
CA LYS A 97 -29.40 33.34 31.07
C LYS A 97 -28.01 33.79 30.63
N ASP A 98 -27.32 34.58 31.44
CA ASP A 98 -25.99 35.10 31.12
C ASP A 98 -24.94 33.96 31.08
N GLU A 99 -25.06 32.98 31.98
CA GLU A 99 -24.23 31.77 31.96
C GLU A 99 -24.49 30.93 30.70
N LEU A 100 -25.76 30.71 30.33
CA LEU A 100 -26.13 30.00 29.11
C LEU A 100 -25.62 30.71 27.86
N GLU A 101 -25.73 32.04 27.78
CA GLU A 101 -25.16 32.82 26.67
C GLU A 101 -23.63 32.70 26.61
N ALA A 102 -22.94 32.73 27.76
CA ALA A 102 -21.50 32.52 27.82
C ALA A 102 -21.10 31.10 27.37
N THR A 103 -21.89 30.07 27.73
CA THR A 103 -21.65 28.71 27.27
C THR A 103 -21.90 28.54 25.78
N LEU A 104 -22.99 29.09 25.25
CA LEU A 104 -23.30 29.08 23.83
C LEU A 104 -22.18 29.71 22.99
N ASN A 105 -21.64 30.85 23.44
CA ASN A 105 -20.54 31.51 22.74
C ASN A 105 -19.25 30.67 22.74
N ARG A 106 -18.96 29.97 23.84
CA ARG A 106 -17.80 29.08 23.95
C ARG A 106 -17.92 27.88 23.03
N GLU A 107 -19.07 27.21 23.05
CA GLU A 107 -19.38 26.08 22.17
C GLU A 107 -19.37 26.51 20.69
N GLY A 108 -19.85 27.72 20.40
CA GLY A 108 -19.78 28.32 19.07
C GLY A 108 -18.34 28.50 18.58
N LEU A 109 -17.45 29.01 19.43
CA LEU A 109 -16.02 29.14 19.11
C LEU A 109 -15.36 27.76 18.90
N GLN A 110 -15.62 26.79 19.78
CA GLN A 110 -15.10 25.43 19.65
C GLN A 110 -15.60 24.76 18.37
N THR A 111 -16.87 24.97 18.00
CA THR A 111 -17.43 24.46 16.74
C THR A 111 -16.71 25.01 15.52
N VAL A 112 -16.31 26.29 15.54
CA VAL A 112 -15.54 26.89 14.45
C VAL A 112 -14.12 26.31 14.39
N GLN A 113 -13.46 26.17 15.55
CA GLN A 113 -12.12 25.58 15.62
C GLN A 113 -12.09 24.13 15.11
N LEU A 114 -13.05 23.30 15.56
CA LEU A 114 -13.14 21.91 15.10
C LEU A 114 -13.43 21.82 13.59
N LYS A 115 -14.23 22.73 13.03
CA LYS A 115 -14.45 22.80 11.58
C LYS A 115 -13.16 23.12 10.83
N GLU A 116 -12.36 24.06 11.32
CA GLU A 116 -11.06 24.39 10.75
C GLU A 116 -10.12 23.18 10.79
N GLU A 117 -9.97 22.54 11.95
CA GLU A 117 -9.16 21.32 12.12
C GLU A 117 -9.60 20.18 11.19
N ILE A 118 -10.92 20.00 11.01
CA ILE A 118 -11.47 19.02 10.05
C ILE A 118 -11.01 19.37 8.63
N THR A 119 -11.18 20.63 8.19
CA THR A 119 -10.78 21.02 6.82
C THR A 119 -9.28 20.89 6.59
N GLU A 120 -8.45 21.20 7.58
CA GLU A 120 -7.01 20.98 7.51
C GLU A 120 -6.64 19.50 7.45
N ALA A 121 -7.28 18.67 8.27
CA ALA A 121 -7.06 17.23 8.26
C ALA A 121 -7.49 16.60 6.93
N GLU A 122 -8.60 17.04 6.35
CA GLU A 122 -9.07 16.65 5.02
C GLU A 122 -8.06 17.05 3.93
N ALA A 123 -7.52 18.27 3.98
CA ALA A 123 -6.50 18.74 3.05
C ALA A 123 -5.22 17.88 3.13
N ARG A 124 -4.70 17.64 4.34
CA ARG A 124 -3.53 16.76 4.55
C ARG A 124 -3.79 15.34 4.05
N ASN A 125 -4.99 14.81 4.25
CA ASN A 125 -5.37 13.47 3.76
C ASN A 125 -5.39 13.41 2.22
N ALA A 126 -5.89 14.47 1.58
CA ALA A 126 -5.86 14.58 0.12
C ALA A 126 -4.43 14.64 -0.44
N GLU A 127 -3.52 15.36 0.23
CA GLU A 127 -2.09 15.40 -0.12
C GLU A 127 -1.43 14.03 0.04
N LEU A 128 -1.58 13.38 1.19
CA LEU A 128 -1.05 12.04 1.45
C LEU A 128 -1.56 11.01 0.43
N THR A 129 -2.81 11.12 0.01
CA THR A 129 -3.38 10.25 -1.02
C THR A 129 -2.68 10.42 -2.37
N LYS A 130 -2.36 11.66 -2.76
CA LYS A 130 -1.61 11.96 -3.99
C LYS A 130 -0.18 11.44 -3.90
N GLU A 131 0.50 11.64 -2.77
CA GLU A 131 1.84 11.10 -2.54
C GLU A 131 1.86 9.57 -2.62
N LEU A 132 0.89 8.91 -2.00
CA LEU A 132 0.74 7.46 -2.03
C LEU A 132 0.56 6.96 -3.47
N GLN A 133 -0.27 7.63 -4.27
CA GLN A 133 -0.41 7.32 -5.69
C GLN A 133 0.91 7.52 -6.46
N ALA A 134 1.65 8.59 -6.19
CA ALA A 134 2.94 8.85 -6.81
C ALA A 134 3.97 7.77 -6.46
N VAL A 135 4.07 7.37 -5.18
CA VAL A 135 4.96 6.29 -4.72
C VAL A 135 4.59 4.95 -5.35
N ARG A 136 3.29 4.63 -5.50
CA ARG A 136 2.85 3.43 -6.24
C ARG A 136 3.30 3.47 -7.70
N GLY A 137 3.20 4.63 -8.35
CA GLY A 137 3.70 4.82 -9.72
C GLY A 137 5.21 4.62 -9.84
N GLN A 138 5.98 5.18 -8.90
CA GLN A 138 7.43 4.99 -8.83
C GLN A 138 7.80 3.52 -8.58
N LEU A 139 7.08 2.82 -7.69
CA LEU A 139 7.29 1.40 -7.44
C LEU A 139 7.07 0.57 -8.72
N ALA A 140 6.00 0.82 -9.47
CA ALA A 140 5.75 0.12 -10.73
C ALA A 140 6.85 0.38 -11.79
N ALA A 141 7.37 1.61 -11.84
CA ALA A 141 8.48 1.96 -12.71
C ALA A 141 9.77 1.23 -12.32
N GLU A 142 10.10 1.17 -11.03
CA GLU A 142 11.26 0.44 -10.52
C GLU A 142 11.12 -1.07 -10.70
N GLN A 143 9.94 -1.65 -10.48
CA GLN A 143 9.67 -3.06 -10.77
C GLN A 143 9.95 -3.39 -12.25
N SER A 144 9.51 -2.52 -13.16
CA SER A 144 9.77 -2.68 -14.59
C SER A 144 11.26 -2.54 -14.92
N ARG A 145 11.98 -1.65 -14.22
CA ARG A 145 13.43 -1.45 -14.38
C ARG A 145 14.21 -2.66 -13.86
N CYS A 146 13.86 -3.18 -12.69
CA CYS A 146 14.46 -4.39 -12.12
C CYS A 146 14.28 -5.59 -13.06
N PHE A 147 13.07 -5.79 -13.60
CA PHE A 147 12.82 -6.87 -14.55
C PHE A 147 13.71 -6.78 -15.80
N LYS A 148 13.87 -5.57 -16.38
CA LYS A 148 14.78 -5.37 -17.52
C LYS A 148 16.23 -5.72 -17.17
N LEU A 149 16.71 -5.24 -16.02
CA LEU A 149 18.06 -5.54 -15.57
C LEU A 149 18.27 -7.04 -15.30
N GLU A 150 17.27 -7.74 -14.79
CA GLU A 150 17.31 -9.19 -14.60
C GLU A 150 17.44 -9.94 -15.94
N VAL A 151 16.70 -9.50 -16.95
CA VAL A 151 16.81 -10.03 -18.32
C VAL A 151 18.21 -9.75 -18.89
N ASP A 152 18.70 -8.52 -18.81
CA ASP A 152 20.04 -8.14 -19.31
C ASP A 152 21.15 -8.96 -18.62
N VAL A 153 21.04 -9.18 -17.31
CA VAL A 153 21.99 -10.00 -16.56
C VAL A 153 21.95 -11.46 -17.03
N ALA A 154 20.77 -12.01 -17.33
CA ALA A 154 20.65 -13.37 -17.85
C ALA A 154 21.27 -13.49 -19.26
N GLU A 155 21.03 -12.52 -20.14
CA GLU A 155 21.63 -12.49 -21.48
C GLU A 155 23.16 -12.37 -21.42
N LEU A 156 23.69 -11.53 -20.55
CA LEU A 156 25.14 -11.38 -20.36
C LEU A 156 25.77 -12.66 -19.83
N ARG A 157 25.11 -13.35 -18.89
CA ARG A 157 25.58 -14.66 -18.39
C ARG A 157 25.60 -15.71 -19.50
N GLN A 158 24.60 -15.72 -20.37
CA GLN A 158 24.57 -16.63 -21.52
C GLN A 158 25.71 -16.33 -22.50
N LYS A 159 25.92 -15.05 -22.83
CA LYS A 159 27.03 -14.62 -23.71
C LYS A 159 28.38 -15.02 -23.13
N LEU A 160 28.57 -14.85 -21.82
CA LEU A 160 29.81 -15.26 -21.15
C LEU A 160 30.05 -16.77 -21.27
N GLN A 161 29.04 -17.61 -21.01
CA GLN A 161 29.16 -19.05 -21.18
C GLN A 161 29.53 -19.45 -22.62
N SER A 162 28.97 -18.75 -23.62
CA SER A 162 29.30 -19.01 -25.03
C SER A 162 30.75 -18.64 -25.37
N LEU A 163 31.28 -17.55 -24.79
CA LEU A 163 32.66 -17.13 -24.97
C LEU A 163 33.63 -18.14 -24.32
N ASP A 164 33.33 -18.61 -23.11
CA ASP A 164 34.13 -19.63 -22.44
C ASP A 164 34.19 -20.95 -23.24
N ALA A 165 33.11 -21.31 -23.95
CA ALA A 165 33.09 -22.49 -24.82
C ALA A 165 34.00 -22.29 -26.04
N LEU A 166 33.91 -21.13 -26.69
CA LEU A 166 34.74 -20.79 -27.85
C LEU A 166 36.23 -20.71 -27.47
N GLU A 167 36.55 -20.17 -26.29
CA GLU A 167 37.94 -20.11 -25.80
C GLU A 167 38.55 -21.51 -25.67
N ARG A 168 37.79 -22.48 -25.13
CA ARG A 168 38.25 -23.88 -25.04
C ARG A 168 38.46 -24.51 -26.41
N GLU A 169 37.58 -24.25 -27.37
CA GLU A 169 37.73 -24.74 -28.74
C GLU A 169 38.99 -24.16 -29.42
N VAL A 170 39.22 -22.86 -29.27
CA VAL A 170 40.44 -22.21 -29.79
C VAL A 170 41.68 -22.79 -29.13
N GLU A 171 41.65 -23.05 -27.82
CA GLU A 171 42.79 -23.65 -27.11
C GLU A 171 43.06 -25.09 -27.58
N LEU A 172 42.01 -25.88 -27.85
CA LEU A 172 42.14 -27.22 -28.45
C LEU A 172 42.74 -27.15 -29.86
N LEU A 173 42.25 -26.25 -30.71
CA LEU A 173 42.78 -26.05 -32.06
C LEU A 173 44.25 -25.62 -32.06
N ARG A 174 44.65 -24.75 -31.12
CA ARG A 174 46.06 -24.38 -30.93
C ARG A 174 46.93 -25.58 -30.55
N ARG A 175 46.46 -26.44 -29.65
CA ARG A 175 47.17 -27.68 -29.27
C ARG A 175 47.28 -28.66 -30.44
N GLN A 176 46.20 -28.86 -31.20
CA GLN A 176 46.20 -29.72 -32.38
C GLN A 176 47.16 -29.21 -33.46
N LYS A 177 47.16 -27.90 -33.72
CA LYS A 177 48.09 -27.27 -34.66
C LYS A 177 49.54 -27.49 -34.24
N ALA A 178 49.88 -27.24 -32.97
CA ALA A 178 51.23 -27.45 -32.46
C ALA A 178 51.69 -28.92 -32.57
N ALA A 179 50.79 -29.88 -32.28
CA ALA A 179 51.08 -31.30 -32.42
C ALA A 179 51.33 -31.70 -33.89
N SER A 180 50.53 -31.20 -34.83
CA SER A 180 50.69 -31.45 -36.27
C SER A 180 52.00 -30.83 -36.80
N GLU A 181 52.34 -29.60 -36.39
CA GLU A 181 53.61 -28.96 -36.73
C GLU A 181 54.81 -29.74 -36.19
N GLN A 182 54.71 -30.27 -34.98
CA GLN A 182 55.77 -31.09 -34.38
C GLN A 182 55.92 -32.45 -35.06
N GLU A 183 54.82 -33.10 -35.45
CA GLU A 183 54.85 -34.33 -36.24
C GLU A 183 55.51 -34.09 -37.60
N GLN A 184 55.14 -33.00 -38.29
CA GLN A 184 55.74 -32.61 -39.56
C GLN A 184 57.24 -32.37 -39.41
N ALA A 185 57.67 -31.63 -38.39
CA ALA A 185 59.09 -31.41 -38.10
C ALA A 185 59.84 -32.72 -37.80
N ALA A 186 59.20 -33.68 -37.13
CA ALA A 186 59.78 -34.99 -36.85
C ALA A 186 59.92 -35.84 -38.13
N LEU A 187 58.94 -35.78 -39.04
CA LEU A 187 59.00 -36.43 -40.35
C LEU A 187 60.11 -35.82 -41.21
N ASP A 188 60.20 -34.49 -41.28
CA ASP A 188 61.26 -33.79 -42.03
C ASP A 188 62.65 -34.11 -41.46
N ALA A 189 62.79 -34.21 -40.13
CA ALA A 189 64.03 -34.63 -39.48
C ALA A 189 64.38 -36.10 -39.78
N LYS A 190 63.39 -37.01 -39.84
CA LYS A 190 63.59 -38.40 -40.25
C LYS A 190 64.01 -38.49 -41.72
N GLN A 191 63.37 -37.74 -42.62
CA GLN A 191 63.75 -37.67 -44.02
C GLN A 191 65.17 -37.13 -44.20
N LYS A 192 65.56 -36.06 -43.48
CA LYS A 192 66.95 -35.57 -43.47
C LYS A 192 67.94 -36.61 -42.95
N LYS A 193 67.59 -37.39 -41.92
CA LYS A 193 68.45 -38.47 -41.42
C LYS A 193 68.56 -39.63 -42.40
N GLN A 194 67.50 -39.97 -43.13
CA GLN A 194 67.52 -40.99 -44.19
C GLN A 194 68.28 -40.52 -45.42
N ALA A 195 68.12 -39.26 -45.83
CA ALA A 195 68.91 -38.63 -46.89
C ALA A 195 70.39 -38.44 -46.48
N GLY A 196 70.65 -38.19 -45.18
CA GLY A 196 71.99 -38.14 -44.59
C GLY A 196 72.61 -39.51 -44.31
N SER A 197 71.82 -40.59 -44.42
CA SER A 197 72.28 -41.99 -44.41
C SER A 197 72.55 -42.52 -45.83
N GLY A 198 72.76 -41.62 -46.78
CA GLY A 198 73.38 -41.89 -48.09
C GLY A 198 74.83 -41.41 -48.09
N GLY A 199 75.67 -42.04 -47.27
CA GLY A 199 77.10 -41.75 -47.15
C GLY A 199 77.92 -42.17 -48.38
N VAL A 200 77.58 -41.66 -49.57
CA VAL A 200 78.32 -41.92 -50.83
C VAL A 200 78.54 -40.64 -51.67
N TRP A 201 78.21 -39.44 -51.18
CA TRP A 201 78.39 -38.21 -51.96
C TRP A 201 79.34 -37.16 -51.34
N GLY A 202 79.93 -37.42 -50.17
CA GLY A 202 80.80 -36.47 -49.46
C GLY A 202 82.28 -36.42 -49.87
N TRP A 203 82.71 -37.23 -50.86
CA TRP A 203 84.13 -37.43 -51.21
C TRP A 203 84.45 -37.03 -52.66
N LEU A 204 83.42 -36.64 -53.44
CA LEU A 204 83.53 -36.33 -54.88
C LEU A 204 83.67 -34.83 -55.18
N VAL A 205 83.59 -33.96 -54.17
CA VAL A 205 83.91 -32.53 -54.34
C VAL A 205 85.41 -32.37 -54.10
N GLY A 206 86.15 -32.39 -55.21
CA GLY A 206 87.60 -32.38 -55.26
C GLY A 206 88.23 -31.24 -54.47
N THR A 207 89.18 -31.62 -53.63
CA THR A 207 90.33 -30.77 -53.33
C THR A 207 91.15 -30.63 -54.62
N PRO A 208 91.47 -29.42 -55.08
CA PRO A 208 92.36 -29.23 -56.23
C PRO A 208 93.76 -29.75 -55.88
N PRO A 209 94.54 -30.26 -56.86
CA PRO A 209 95.94 -30.57 -56.64
C PRO A 209 96.74 -29.27 -56.49
N ASP A 210 97.51 -29.18 -55.41
CA ASP A 210 98.67 -28.31 -55.34
C ASP A 210 99.77 -28.99 -56.19
N ASP A 211 100.06 -28.43 -57.36
CA ASP A 211 101.29 -28.70 -58.09
C ASP A 211 102.29 -27.57 -57.81
N ASP A 212 103.48 -28.01 -57.41
CA ASP A 212 104.63 -27.28 -56.93
C ASP A 212 105.31 -26.33 -57.95
N ASP A 213 106.11 -25.43 -57.37
CA ASP A 213 107.33 -24.77 -57.90
C ASP A 213 107.17 -23.76 -59.06
N SER A 214 107.67 -22.52 -58.97
CA SER A 214 109.08 -22.19 -58.73
C SER A 214 109.32 -20.66 -58.72
N GLU A 215 110.36 -20.27 -57.95
CA GLU A 215 111.24 -19.08 -58.02
C GLU A 215 110.96 -17.96 -59.05
N SER A 216 111.04 -16.68 -58.61
CA SER A 216 112.20 -15.81 -58.94
C SER A 216 111.99 -14.32 -58.56
N SER A 217 113.07 -13.77 -57.98
CA SER A 217 113.46 -12.35 -57.79
C SER A 217 112.78 -11.50 -56.70
#